data_AF-A0A0K2VEM7-F1
#
_entry.id   AF-A0A0K2VEM7-F1
#
_cell.length_a   1.000
_cell.length_b   1.000
_cell.length_c   1.000
_cell.angle_alpha   90.00
_cell.angle_beta   90.00
_cell.angle_gamma   90.00
#
_symmetry.space_group_name_H-M   'P 1'
#
loop_
_entity.id
_entity.type
_entity.pdbx_description
1 polymer ?
#
loop_
_entity_poly.entity_id
_entity_poly.type
_entity_poly.pdbx_seq_one_letter_code
_entity_poly.pdbx_strand_id
1 'polypeptide(L)'
;MKSLYFVLSACFFYGIISEKDCLDSPESNCRSQKDQCFDSSIQFVCPQTCGVCNAICKDYNSNCLTEESQCILNNNLLDECPKTYAKCDVCEDLIDSSICETKLSECAQNQMKYACRKSCKHCEDKCNDVGSHDLCSEHVRRGDCEKNEAVKRMCRKSCELCEVEQC
;
A
#
# COMPACT_ATOMS: atom_id res chain seq x y z
N MET A 1 -5.00 41.65 -34.04
CA MET A 1 -4.85 41.52 -32.58
C MET A 1 -5.13 40.07 -32.21
N LYS A 2 -4.09 39.29 -31.94
CA LYS A 2 -4.21 37.86 -31.57
C LYS A 2 -4.31 37.78 -30.04
N SER A 3 -5.46 37.34 -29.55
CA SER A 3 -5.70 37.10 -28.12
C SER A 3 -5.11 35.74 -27.76
N LEU A 4 -4.03 35.74 -26.96
CA LEU A 4 -3.46 34.52 -26.40
C LEU A 4 -4.23 34.17 -25.11
N TYR A 5 -4.96 33.06 -25.15
CA TYR A 5 -5.50 32.42 -23.95
C TYR A 5 -4.37 31.65 -23.26
N PHE A 6 -3.93 32.13 -22.10
CA PHE A 6 -3.10 31.39 -21.16
C PHE A 6 -3.97 30.33 -20.47
N VAL A 7 -3.76 29.07 -20.82
CA VAL A 7 -4.31 27.94 -20.06
C VAL A 7 -3.37 27.69 -18.88
N LEU A 8 -3.77 28.14 -17.69
CA LEU A 8 -3.14 27.76 -16.43
C LEU A 8 -3.53 26.30 -16.13
N SER A 9 -2.66 25.36 -16.52
CA SER A 9 -2.75 23.98 -16.06
C SER A 9 -2.30 23.95 -14.60
N ALA A 10 -3.24 23.70 -13.70
CA ALA A 10 -2.93 23.40 -12.30
C ALA A 10 -2.26 22.02 -12.26
N CYS A 11 -0.94 21.99 -12.07
CA CYS A 11 -0.24 20.77 -11.72
C CYS A 11 -0.71 20.35 -10.32
N PHE A 12 -1.58 19.35 -10.25
CA PHE A 12 -1.76 18.56 -9.04
C PHE A 12 -0.41 17.87 -8.78
N PHE A 13 0.36 18.38 -7.83
CA PHE A 13 1.56 17.71 -7.35
C PHE A 13 1.11 16.50 -6.54
N TYR A 14 0.88 15.38 -7.23
CA TYR A 14 0.76 14.08 -6.59
C TYR A 14 2.12 13.74 -5.98
N GLY A 15 2.16 13.57 -4.67
CA GLY A 15 3.39 13.35 -3.91
C GLY A 15 4.05 12.03 -4.31
N ILE A 16 5.28 12.11 -4.82
CA ILE A 16 6.15 10.97 -5.04
C ILE A 16 7.09 10.91 -3.82
N ILE A 17 7.11 9.78 -3.10
CA ILE A 17 8.18 9.55 -2.12
C ILE A 17 9.38 9.07 -2.92
N SER A 18 10.37 9.94 -3.12
CA SER A 18 11.67 9.52 -3.65
C SER A 18 12.48 8.88 -2.52
N GLU A 19 13.18 7.78 -2.82
CA GLU A 19 14.11 7.08 -1.91
C GLU A 19 15.14 8.02 -1.25
N LYS A 20 15.40 9.20 -1.85
CA LYS A 20 16.40 10.17 -1.38
C LYS A 20 15.89 11.21 -0.39
N ASP A 21 14.59 11.44 -0.26
CA ASP A 21 14.04 12.47 0.64
C ASP A 21 12.84 11.92 1.41
N CYS A 22 13.10 11.02 2.36
CA CYS A 22 12.08 10.58 3.30
C CYS A 22 11.93 11.58 4.44
N LEU A 23 11.29 12.71 4.12
CA LEU A 23 11.07 13.84 5.02
C LEU A 23 9.59 14.18 5.06
N ASP A 24 9.13 14.63 6.22
CA ASP A 24 7.79 15.19 6.37
C ASP A 24 7.65 16.48 5.55
N SER A 25 6.46 16.67 4.95
CA SER A 25 6.15 17.90 4.22
C SER A 25 6.11 19.10 5.17
N PRO A 26 6.84 20.20 4.87
CA PRO A 26 6.96 21.34 5.76
C PRO A 26 5.64 22.10 5.97
N GLU A 27 4.70 21.96 5.04
CA GLU A 27 3.39 22.63 5.10
C GLU A 27 2.39 21.88 5.99
N SER A 28 2.71 20.65 6.39
CA SER A 28 1.82 19.76 7.12
C SER A 28 2.13 19.71 8.61
N ASN A 29 1.09 19.60 9.45
CA ASN A 29 1.24 19.46 10.89
C ASN A 29 1.34 17.98 11.30
N CYS A 30 2.40 17.30 10.83
CA CYS A 30 2.58 15.85 11.01
C CYS A 30 2.52 15.41 12.46
N ARG A 31 3.13 16.17 13.38
CA ARG A 31 3.12 15.85 14.81
C ARG A 31 1.71 15.77 15.40
N SER A 32 0.80 16.62 14.93
CA SER A 32 -0.61 16.59 15.37
C SER A 32 -1.44 15.48 14.72
N GLN A 33 -0.93 14.90 13.62
CA GLN A 33 -1.61 13.90 12.80
C GLN A 33 -1.04 12.49 13.00
N LYS A 34 -0.16 12.29 13.99
CA LYS A 34 0.50 11.00 14.24
C LYS A 34 -0.48 9.83 14.39
N ASP A 35 -1.62 10.05 15.05
CA ASP A 35 -2.63 9.00 15.24
C ASP A 35 -3.45 8.69 13.97
N GLN A 36 -3.24 9.45 12.89
CA GLN A 36 -3.88 9.29 11.58
C GLN A 36 -2.96 8.60 10.57
N CYS A 37 -1.79 8.11 10.98
CA CYS A 37 -0.84 7.42 10.10
C CYS A 37 -1.37 6.13 9.46
N PHE A 38 -2.60 5.69 9.76
CA PHE A 38 -3.28 4.62 9.04
C PHE A 38 -3.82 5.07 7.67
N ASP A 39 -4.01 6.38 7.48
CA ASP A 39 -4.41 6.97 6.21
C ASP A 39 -3.20 7.11 5.28
N SER A 40 -3.31 6.62 4.04
CA SER A 40 -2.22 6.68 3.07
C SER A 40 -1.83 8.11 2.70
N SER A 41 -2.77 9.05 2.66
CA SER A 41 -2.43 10.44 2.39
C SER A 41 -1.51 11.02 3.47
N ILE A 42 -1.74 10.67 4.74
CA ILE A 42 -0.90 11.09 5.86
C ILE A 42 0.44 10.36 5.85
N GLN A 43 0.47 9.06 5.53
CA GLN A 43 1.72 8.31 5.38
C GLN A 43 2.66 8.95 4.34
N PHE A 44 2.11 9.49 3.26
CA PHE A 44 2.88 10.11 2.18
C PHE A 44 3.29 11.54 2.46
N VAL A 45 2.45 12.30 3.15
CA VAL A 45 2.75 13.68 3.55
C VAL A 45 3.69 13.71 4.76
N CYS A 46 3.60 12.72 5.64
CA CYS A 46 4.32 12.64 6.92
C CYS A 46 5.09 11.31 7.10
N PRO A 47 5.92 10.88 6.13
CA PRO A 47 6.53 9.56 6.16
C PRO A 47 7.52 9.37 7.31
N GLN A 48 8.17 10.45 7.79
CA GLN A 48 9.11 10.38 8.90
C GLN A 48 8.36 10.31 10.23
N THR A 49 7.35 11.15 10.44
CA THR A 49 6.52 11.11 11.66
C THR A 49 5.77 9.77 11.79
N CYS A 50 5.29 9.22 10.67
CA CYS A 50 4.60 7.93 10.67
C CYS A 50 5.55 6.72 10.75
N GLY A 51 6.86 6.90 10.55
CA GLY A 51 7.83 5.80 10.56
C GLY A 51 7.95 5.01 9.25
N VAL A 52 7.25 5.44 8.19
CA VAL A 52 7.27 4.85 6.83
C VAL A 52 8.70 4.79 6.26
N CYS A 53 9.54 5.76 6.62
CA CYS A 53 10.94 5.78 6.19
C CYS A 53 11.71 4.52 6.59
N ASN A 54 11.36 3.89 7.72
CA ASN A 54 12.04 2.72 8.24
C ASN A 54 11.58 1.41 7.59
N ALA A 55 10.43 1.42 6.91
CA ALA A 55 9.89 0.23 6.26
C ALA A 55 10.75 -0.18 5.05
N ILE A 56 11.02 -1.48 4.93
CA ILE A 56 11.77 -2.07 3.82
C ILE A 56 10.89 -2.13 2.57
N CYS A 57 9.64 -2.52 2.75
CA CYS A 57 8.65 -2.67 1.70
C CYS A 57 7.56 -1.60 1.86
N LYS A 58 7.56 -0.61 0.96
CA LYS A 58 6.64 0.52 0.94
C LYS A 58 6.29 0.92 -0.48
N ASP A 59 5.13 1.53 -0.65
CA ASP A 59 4.72 2.13 -1.91
C ASP A 59 5.30 3.54 -2.07
N TYR A 60 5.50 3.97 -3.32
CA TYR A 60 6.06 5.25 -3.71
C TYR A 60 5.02 6.19 -4.34
N ASN A 61 3.78 5.73 -4.47
CA ASN A 61 2.63 6.50 -4.92
C ASN A 61 1.46 6.40 -3.90
N SER A 62 0.88 7.54 -3.51
CA SER A 62 -0.20 7.57 -2.51
C SER A 62 -1.49 6.88 -2.94
N ASN A 63 -1.68 6.69 -4.25
CA ASN A 63 -2.90 6.16 -4.82
C ASN A 63 -2.92 4.62 -4.88
N CYS A 64 -1.82 3.94 -4.53
CA CYS A 64 -1.71 2.48 -4.64
C CYS A 64 -2.88 1.75 -3.95
N LEU A 65 -3.23 2.16 -2.72
CA LEU A 65 -4.35 1.56 -1.98
C LEU A 65 -5.72 1.79 -2.62
N THR A 66 -5.94 2.96 -3.21
CA THR A 66 -7.21 3.28 -3.88
C THR A 66 -7.32 2.61 -5.25
N GLU A 67 -6.19 2.23 -5.83
CA GLU A 67 -6.06 1.67 -7.17
C GLU A 67 -5.63 0.20 -7.14
N GLU A 68 -5.88 -0.52 -6.05
CA GLU A 68 -5.47 -1.92 -5.90
C GLU A 68 -6.04 -2.82 -7.02
N SER A 69 -7.23 -2.51 -7.53
CA SER A 69 -7.87 -3.22 -8.64
C SER A 69 -7.23 -2.96 -10.01
N GLN A 70 -6.36 -1.96 -10.13
CA GLN A 70 -5.66 -1.64 -11.38
C GLN A 70 -4.46 -2.55 -11.65
N CYS A 71 -4.14 -3.50 -10.76
CA CYS A 71 -3.05 -4.46 -10.90
C CYS A 71 -3.11 -5.30 -12.19
N ILE A 72 -4.27 -5.36 -12.84
CA ILE A 72 -4.48 -6.06 -14.13
C ILE A 72 -4.13 -5.19 -15.33
N LEU A 73 -4.27 -3.87 -15.22
CA LEU A 73 -4.32 -2.97 -16.37
C LEU A 73 -2.99 -2.28 -16.65
N ASN A 74 -2.17 -2.05 -15.61
CA ASN A 74 -1.02 -1.18 -15.75
C ASN A 74 0.24 -1.74 -15.08
N ASN A 75 1.10 -2.36 -15.89
CA ASN A 75 2.40 -2.86 -15.43
C ASN A 75 3.31 -1.73 -14.91
N ASN A 76 3.11 -0.47 -15.30
CA ASN A 76 3.94 0.64 -14.83
C ASN A 76 3.69 0.95 -13.35
N LEU A 77 2.51 0.65 -12.81
CA LEU A 77 2.22 0.84 -11.38
C LEU A 77 2.92 -0.21 -10.50
N LEU A 78 3.46 -1.30 -11.07
CA LEU A 78 4.15 -2.34 -10.29
C LEU A 78 5.42 -1.82 -9.58
N ASP A 79 6.09 -0.85 -10.17
CA ASP A 79 7.32 -0.27 -9.60
C ASP A 79 7.02 0.85 -8.61
N GLU A 80 5.89 1.55 -8.79
CA GLU A 80 5.41 2.59 -7.87
C GLU A 80 4.69 2.01 -6.65
N CYS A 81 4.08 0.83 -6.79
CA CYS A 81 3.27 0.18 -5.76
C CYS A 81 3.77 -1.23 -5.40
N PRO A 82 5.06 -1.42 -5.06
CA PRO A 82 5.61 -2.76 -4.84
C PRO A 82 5.00 -3.46 -3.63
N LYS A 83 4.50 -2.74 -2.61
CA LYS A 83 3.84 -3.34 -1.45
C LYS A 83 2.39 -3.72 -1.76
N THR A 84 1.60 -2.77 -2.29
CA THR A 84 0.19 -3.05 -2.63
C THR A 84 0.08 -4.22 -3.62
N TYR A 85 0.95 -4.29 -4.64
CA TYR A 85 0.93 -5.37 -5.63
C TYR A 85 1.84 -6.56 -5.28
N ALA A 86 2.23 -6.70 -4.01
CA ALA A 86 3.00 -7.84 -3.51
C ALA A 86 4.26 -8.16 -4.34
N LYS A 87 4.95 -7.13 -4.87
CA LYS A 87 6.29 -7.25 -5.45
C LYS A 87 7.34 -7.37 -4.35
N CYS A 88 7.06 -6.76 -3.20
CA CYS A 88 7.69 -7.08 -1.93
C CYS A 88 6.60 -7.49 -0.93
N ASP A 89 6.89 -8.46 -0.08
CA ASP A 89 6.00 -8.95 0.98
C ASP A 89 6.79 -9.22 2.26
N VAL A 90 7.34 -8.14 2.83
CA VAL A 90 8.05 -8.21 4.12
C VAL A 90 7.01 -8.15 5.23
N CYS A 91 7.09 -9.10 6.18
CA CYS A 91 6.21 -9.09 7.35
C CYS A 91 6.69 -8.06 8.38
N GLU A 92 6.30 -6.81 8.16
CA GLU A 92 6.59 -5.65 8.98
C GLU A 92 5.34 -4.76 9.10
N ASP A 93 5.33 -3.87 10.08
CA ASP A 93 4.44 -2.73 10.06
C ASP A 93 5.07 -1.65 9.16
N LEU A 94 4.26 -1.05 8.28
CA LEU A 94 4.69 0.05 7.42
C LEU A 94 4.93 1.32 8.24
N ILE A 95 4.11 1.52 9.27
CA ILE A 95 4.21 2.64 10.20
C ILE A 95 4.81 2.18 11.52
N ASP A 96 5.16 3.12 12.39
CA ASP A 96 5.67 2.83 13.74
C ASP A 96 4.72 1.89 14.49
N SER A 97 5.24 0.73 14.93
CA SER A 97 4.45 -0.31 15.60
C SER A 97 3.73 0.20 16.86
N SER A 98 4.27 1.20 17.55
CA SER A 98 3.60 1.79 18.71
C SER A 98 2.26 2.43 18.33
N ILE A 99 2.12 2.93 17.10
CA ILE A 99 0.85 3.45 16.57
C ILE A 99 -0.12 2.27 16.34
N CYS A 100 0.35 1.19 15.71
CA CYS A 100 -0.44 -0.02 15.47
C CYS A 100 -0.99 -0.65 16.76
N GLU A 101 -0.18 -0.70 17.82
CA GLU A 101 -0.54 -1.26 19.12
C GLU A 101 -1.73 -0.53 19.77
N THR A 102 -1.94 0.75 19.46
CA THR A 102 -3.10 1.50 19.98
C THR A 102 -4.43 1.12 19.33
N LYS A 103 -4.40 0.44 18.18
CA LYS A 103 -5.58 0.19 17.32
C LYS A 103 -5.79 -1.27 16.94
N LEU A 104 -5.30 -2.22 17.74
CA LEU A 104 -5.41 -3.66 17.42
C LEU A 104 -6.86 -4.15 17.22
N SER A 105 -7.86 -3.51 17.84
CA SER A 105 -9.27 -3.83 17.60
C SER A 105 -9.76 -3.52 16.18
N GLU A 106 -9.03 -2.69 15.43
CA GLU A 106 -9.38 -2.25 14.08
C GLU A 106 -8.72 -3.10 12.98
N CYS A 107 -7.98 -4.16 13.33
CA CYS A 107 -7.21 -4.98 12.38
C CYS A 107 -8.01 -5.61 11.21
N ALA A 108 -9.34 -5.62 11.28
CA ALA A 108 -10.19 -6.05 10.16
C ALA A 108 -10.23 -5.03 9.00
N GLN A 109 -9.94 -3.76 9.25
CA GLN A 109 -9.96 -2.69 8.25
C GLN A 109 -8.80 -2.81 7.26
N ASN A 110 -9.04 -2.46 5.99
CA ASN A 110 -8.02 -2.56 4.93
C ASN A 110 -6.79 -1.67 5.20
N GLN A 111 -6.99 -0.47 5.75
CA GLN A 111 -5.90 0.43 6.14
C GLN A 111 -4.99 -0.20 7.20
N MET A 112 -5.57 -0.88 8.21
CA MET A 112 -4.82 -1.61 9.22
C MET A 112 -4.13 -2.84 8.63
N LYS A 113 -4.80 -3.57 7.73
CA LYS A 113 -4.23 -4.69 6.97
C LYS A 113 -3.05 -4.27 6.10
N TYR A 114 -2.98 -3.01 5.67
CA TYR A 114 -1.84 -2.52 4.90
C TYR A 114 -0.73 -1.98 5.81
N ALA A 115 -1.10 -1.11 6.77
CA ALA A 115 -0.14 -0.36 7.57
C ALA A 115 0.46 -1.16 8.75
N CYS A 116 -0.30 -2.11 9.32
CA CYS A 116 0.01 -2.76 10.59
C CYS A 116 0.03 -4.30 10.48
N ARG A 117 0.59 -4.81 9.38
CA ARG A 117 0.51 -6.25 9.04
C ARG A 117 1.11 -7.14 10.11
N LYS A 118 2.25 -6.76 10.67
CA LYS A 118 2.93 -7.55 11.70
C LYS A 118 2.18 -7.49 13.02
N SER A 119 1.82 -6.30 13.47
CA SER A 119 1.06 -6.09 14.71
C SER A 119 -0.30 -6.79 14.68
N CYS A 120 -0.99 -6.76 13.53
CA CYS A 120 -2.25 -7.44 13.31
C CYS A 120 -2.12 -8.93 12.92
N LYS A 121 -0.89 -9.46 12.82
CA LYS A 121 -0.59 -10.86 12.45
C LYS A 121 -1.10 -11.31 11.09
N HIS A 122 -1.30 -10.37 10.15
CA HIS A 122 -1.78 -10.68 8.79
C HIS A 122 -0.74 -11.35 7.90
N CYS A 123 0.54 -11.26 8.27
CA CYS A 123 1.66 -11.80 7.51
C CYS A 123 2.49 -12.84 8.29
N GLU A 124 2.04 -13.25 9.48
CA GLU A 124 2.74 -14.26 10.29
C GLU A 124 2.78 -15.61 9.56
N ASP A 125 1.69 -15.95 8.87
CA ASP A 125 1.67 -17.04 7.90
C ASP A 125 2.28 -16.57 6.56
N LYS A 126 3.30 -17.30 6.07
CA LYS A 126 3.87 -17.08 4.73
C LYS A 126 2.83 -17.31 3.62
N CYS A 127 1.80 -18.10 3.90
CA CYS A 127 0.62 -18.26 3.09
C CYS A 127 -0.45 -17.23 3.51
N ASN A 128 -0.40 -16.05 2.93
CA ASN A 128 -1.41 -15.02 3.15
C ASN A 128 -1.80 -14.34 1.83
N ASP A 129 -2.94 -13.64 1.87
CA ASP A 129 -3.31 -12.69 0.84
C ASP A 129 -2.82 -11.30 1.29
N VAL A 130 -2.07 -10.63 0.41
CA VAL A 130 -1.71 -9.22 0.56
C VAL A 130 -2.87 -8.33 0.09
N GLY A 131 -3.59 -8.76 -0.95
CA GLY A 131 -4.74 -8.05 -1.50
C GLY A 131 -5.95 -8.06 -0.57
N SER A 132 -6.85 -7.11 -0.78
CA SER A 132 -8.12 -7.09 -0.05
C SER A 132 -8.97 -8.32 -0.34
N HIS A 133 -9.86 -8.66 0.59
CA HIS A 133 -10.78 -9.79 0.43
C HIS A 133 -11.66 -9.64 -0.82
N ASP A 134 -12.15 -8.43 -1.07
CA ASP A 134 -13.04 -8.14 -2.20
C ASP A 134 -12.29 -8.31 -3.53
N LEU A 135 -11.06 -7.79 -3.61
CA LEU A 135 -10.20 -7.96 -4.78
C LEU A 135 -9.93 -9.44 -5.06
N CYS A 136 -9.48 -10.18 -4.06
CA CYS A 136 -9.14 -11.60 -4.24
C CYS A 136 -10.37 -12.44 -4.58
N SER A 137 -11.50 -12.20 -3.92
CA SER A 137 -12.75 -12.92 -4.19
C SER A 137 -13.25 -12.67 -5.62
N GLU A 138 -13.15 -11.42 -6.11
CA GLU A 138 -13.53 -11.10 -7.49
C GLU A 138 -12.63 -11.83 -8.50
N HIS A 139 -11.32 -11.76 -8.32
CA HIS A 139 -10.34 -12.31 -9.28
C HIS A 139 -10.28 -13.83 -9.29
N VAL A 140 -10.48 -14.48 -8.14
CA VAL A 140 -10.68 -15.93 -8.07
C VAL A 140 -11.89 -16.34 -8.92
N ARG A 141 -13.04 -15.67 -8.74
CA ARG A 141 -14.27 -15.97 -9.50
C ARG A 141 -14.10 -15.75 -11.02
N ARG A 142 -13.26 -14.80 -11.41
CA ARG A 142 -12.94 -14.50 -12.82
C ARG A 142 -11.93 -15.48 -13.43
N GLY A 143 -11.27 -16.30 -12.61
CA GLY A 143 -10.22 -17.22 -13.04
C GLY A 143 -8.91 -16.51 -13.38
N ASP A 144 -8.63 -15.37 -12.73
CA ASP A 144 -7.42 -14.58 -12.97
C ASP A 144 -6.19 -15.18 -12.27
N CYS A 145 -6.38 -16.11 -11.31
CA CYS A 145 -5.32 -16.82 -10.60
C CYS A 145 -4.34 -17.56 -11.52
N GLU A 146 -4.75 -18.00 -12.71
CA GLU A 146 -3.84 -18.68 -13.65
C GLU A 146 -3.15 -17.72 -14.63
N LYS A 147 -3.74 -16.54 -14.84
CA LYS A 147 -3.45 -15.67 -15.98
C LYS A 147 -2.74 -14.38 -15.58
N ASN A 148 -2.83 -13.99 -14.32
CA ASN A 148 -2.32 -12.70 -13.86
C ASN A 148 -1.34 -12.88 -12.69
N GLU A 149 -0.08 -12.54 -12.95
CA GLU A 149 1.01 -12.68 -11.97
C GLU A 149 0.90 -11.71 -10.77
N ALA A 150 0.22 -10.57 -10.91
CA ALA A 150 -0.06 -9.70 -9.77
C ALA A 150 -1.12 -10.34 -8.87
N VAL A 151 -2.21 -10.86 -9.44
CA VAL A 151 -3.24 -11.61 -8.70
C VAL A 151 -2.64 -12.82 -8.00
N LYS A 152 -1.78 -13.60 -8.66
CA LYS A 152 -1.08 -14.74 -8.04
C LYS A 152 -0.30 -14.35 -6.78
N ARG A 153 0.38 -13.21 -6.81
CA ARG A 153 1.17 -12.71 -5.68
C ARG A 153 0.29 -12.11 -4.58
N MET A 154 -0.68 -11.28 -4.95
CA MET A 154 -1.56 -10.58 -4.01
C MET A 154 -2.55 -11.52 -3.33
N CYS A 155 -3.03 -12.53 -4.04
CA CYS A 155 -4.12 -13.40 -3.62
C CYS A 155 -3.66 -14.85 -3.48
N ARG A 156 -2.42 -15.06 -3.04
CA ARG A 156 -1.77 -16.36 -3.01
C ARG A 156 -2.59 -17.42 -2.26
N LYS A 157 -3.16 -17.06 -1.11
CA LYS A 157 -3.98 -17.97 -0.29
C LYS A 157 -5.33 -18.20 -0.94
N SER A 158 -6.00 -17.14 -1.39
CA SER A 158 -7.30 -17.22 -2.07
C SER A 158 -7.24 -17.99 -3.40
N CYS A 159 -6.11 -17.92 -4.11
CA CYS A 159 -5.83 -18.68 -5.32
C CYS A 159 -5.30 -20.10 -5.05
N GLU A 160 -5.21 -20.53 -3.78
CA GLU A 160 -4.69 -21.85 -3.39
C GLU A 160 -3.24 -22.11 -3.86
N LEU A 161 -2.43 -21.06 -3.98
CA LEU A 161 -1.03 -21.10 -4.44
C LEU A 161 -0.01 -21.13 -3.29
N CYS A 162 -0.48 -21.49 -2.10
CA CYS A 162 0.40 -21.76 -0.99
C CYS A 162 0.96 -23.16 -1.18
N GLU A 163 2.27 -23.25 -1.44
CA GLU A 163 2.95 -24.53 -1.40
C GLU A 163 2.75 -25.11 0.00
N VAL A 164 2.24 -26.32 0.07
CA VAL A 164 2.32 -27.10 1.30
C VAL A 164 3.81 -27.31 1.50
N GLU A 165 4.42 -26.67 2.49
CA GLU A 165 5.77 -27.05 2.93
C GLU A 165 5.68 -28.55 3.25
N GLN A 166 6.22 -29.40 2.36
CA GLN A 166 6.44 -30.81 2.66
C GLN A 166 7.51 -30.83 3.75
N CYS A 167 7.07 -30.88 5.00
CA CYS A 167 7.91 -31.21 6.14
C CYS A 167 8.46 -32.64 6.01
#